data_AF-A0A7W2NTQ6-F1
#
_entry.id   AF-A0A7W2NTQ6-F1
#
_cell.length_a   1.000
_cell.length_b   1.000
_cell.length_c   1.000
_cell.angle_alpha   90.00
_cell.angle_beta   90.00
_cell.angle_gamma   90.00
#
_symmetry.space_group_name_H-M   'P 1'
#
loop_
_entity.id
_entity.type
_entity.pdbx_description
1 polymer ?
#
loop_
_entity_poly.entity_id
_entity_poly.type
_entity_poly.pdbx_seq_one_letter_code
_entity_poly.pdbx_strand_id
1 'polypeptide(L)'
;MIANKHTILPVLISFIFYFAWTWYANSRVTDDVALLLRTALIQSTYSAFMTLTFSTLLIWVINKMKCHDHPYMAILPPLLMQSSMVYLINVLNQTPNLLLTIMPSIFFTAIYGAIFTFTLLKKPEYQCDSKVK
;
A
#
# COMPACT_ATOMS: atom_id res chain seq x y z
N MET A 1 11.31 -1.95 18.77
CA MET A 1 11.74 -0.86 17.86
C MET A 1 11.46 0.46 18.56
N ILE A 2 12.49 1.26 18.88
CA ILE A 2 12.31 2.60 19.45
C ILE A 2 11.92 3.53 18.29
N ALA A 3 10.67 3.97 18.26
CA ALA A 3 10.17 4.84 17.20
C ALA A 3 10.82 6.23 17.33
N ASN A 4 11.73 6.58 16.41
CA ASN A 4 12.29 7.93 16.31
C ASN A 4 11.17 8.94 16.04
N LYS A 5 11.27 10.17 16.59
CA LYS A 5 10.29 11.26 16.39
C LYS A 5 9.96 11.52 14.90
N HIS A 6 10.92 11.29 14.00
CA HIS A 6 10.73 11.41 12.54
C HIS A 6 9.76 10.40 11.92
N THR A 7 9.46 9.30 12.62
CA THR A 7 8.59 8.22 12.12
C THR A 7 7.15 8.35 12.63
N ILE A 8 6.95 8.99 13.79
CA ILE A 8 5.63 9.11 14.43
C ILE A 8 4.73 10.09 13.66
N LEU A 9 5.28 11.24 13.25
CA LEU A 9 4.54 12.26 12.52
C LEU A 9 3.90 11.75 11.21
N PRO A 10 4.63 11.09 10.28
CA PRO A 10 4.02 10.57 9.05
C PRO A 10 3.01 9.45 9.30
N VAL A 11 3.23 8.61 10.32
CA VAL A 11 2.26 7.57 10.72
C VAL A 11 0.95 8.21 11.19
N LEU A 12 1.01 9.26 12.02
CA LEU A 12 -0.17 9.98 12.48
C LEU A 12 -0.90 10.71 11.34
N ILE A 13 -0.15 11.41 10.48
CA ILE A 13 -0.73 12.09 9.31
C ILE A 13 -1.45 11.07 8.41
N SER A 14 -0.81 9.94 8.13
CA SER A 14 -1.41 8.88 7.31
C SER A 14 -2.63 8.27 7.98
N PHE A 15 -2.59 8.04 9.29
CA PHE A 15 -3.71 7.51 10.06
C PHE A 15 -4.92 8.44 9.98
N ILE A 16 -4.72 9.73 10.27
CA ILE A 16 -5.78 10.76 10.24
C ILE A 16 -6.34 10.89 8.82
N PHE A 17 -5.49 10.91 7.80
CA PHE A 17 -5.91 10.99 6.40
C PHE A 17 -6.82 9.81 6.02
N TYR A 18 -6.38 8.57 6.26
CA TYR A 18 -7.17 7.38 5.91
C TYR A 18 -8.43 7.26 6.76
N PHE A 19 -8.38 7.66 8.03
CA PHE A 19 -9.56 7.70 8.89
C PHE A 19 -10.60 8.69 8.36
N ALA A 20 -10.20 9.94 8.11
CA ALA A 20 -11.08 10.99 7.61
C ALA A 20 -11.65 10.67 6.22
N TRP A 21 -10.83 10.11 5.33
CA TRP A 21 -11.30 9.71 4.00
C TRP A 21 -12.33 8.59 4.07
N THR A 22 -12.06 7.55 4.86
CA THR A 22 -12.97 6.41 5.01
C THR A 22 -14.29 6.85 5.63
N TRP A 23 -14.23 7.71 6.65
CA TRP A 23 -15.42 8.32 7.23
C TRP A 23 -16.23 9.07 6.17
N TYR A 24 -15.58 10.00 5.45
CA TYR A 24 -16.21 10.80 4.41
C TYR A 24 -16.83 9.95 3.29
N ALA A 25 -16.13 8.92 2.83
CA ALA A 25 -16.59 8.06 1.74
C ALA A 25 -17.87 7.29 2.11
N ASN A 26 -17.95 6.84 3.37
CA ASN A 26 -19.04 5.99 3.85
C ASN A 26 -20.20 6.80 4.45
N SER A 27 -19.95 7.98 5.01
CA SER A 27 -21.00 8.86 5.57
C SER A 27 -21.93 9.45 4.51
N ARG A 28 -21.65 9.22 3.22
CA ARG A 28 -22.54 9.57 2.09
C ARG A 28 -23.58 8.50 1.79
N VAL A 29 -23.44 7.32 2.38
CA VAL A 29 -24.23 6.13 2.03
C VAL A 29 -24.90 5.52 3.27
N THR A 30 -24.36 5.74 4.47
CA THR A 30 -24.94 5.25 5.72
C THR A 30 -24.85 6.29 6.83
N ASP A 31 -25.87 6.29 7.69
CA ASP A 31 -25.94 7.08 8.93
C ASP A 31 -25.54 6.26 10.18
N ASP A 32 -25.16 4.98 10.01
CA ASP A 32 -24.72 4.12 11.11
C ASP A 32 -23.31 4.50 11.58
N VAL A 33 -23.26 5.29 12.65
CA VAL A 33 -22.03 5.78 13.27
C VAL A 33 -21.10 4.65 13.73
N ALA A 34 -21.65 3.52 14.20
CA ALA A 34 -20.84 2.40 14.67
C ALA A 34 -20.10 1.73 13.50
N LEU A 35 -20.79 1.59 12.36
CA LEU A 35 -20.20 1.07 11.13
C LEU A 35 -19.15 2.04 10.55
N LEU A 36 -19.42 3.35 10.56
CA LEU A 36 -18.46 4.37 10.11
C LEU A 36 -17.17 4.39 10.93
N LEU A 37 -17.29 4.31 12.26
CA LEU A 37 -16.13 4.30 13.14
C LEU A 37 -15.31 3.01 12.96
N ARG A 38 -15.98 1.85 12.87
CA ARG A 38 -15.34 0.56 12.64
C ARG A 38 -14.57 0.53 11.32
N THR A 39 -15.20 0.94 10.23
CA THR A 39 -14.56 1.00 8.89
C THR A 39 -13.35 1.92 8.88
N ALA A 40 -13.48 3.12 9.45
CA ALA A 40 -12.39 4.09 9.52
C ALA A 40 -11.20 3.62 10.35
N LEU A 41 -11.45 2.98 11.51
CA LEU A 41 -10.39 2.42 12.36
C LEU A 41 -9.68 1.25 11.70
N ILE A 42 -10.43 0.33 11.08
CA ILE A 42 -9.83 -0.82 10.39
C ILE A 42 -8.93 -0.32 9.27
N GLN A 43 -9.41 0.59 8.41
CA GLN A 43 -8.63 1.17 7.32
C GLN A 43 -7.33 1.80 7.80
N SER A 44 -7.40 2.64 8.82
CA SER A 44 -6.24 3.39 9.28
C SER A 44 -5.21 2.48 9.95
N THR A 45 -5.63 1.47 10.72
CA THR A 45 -4.72 0.55 11.42
C THR A 45 -3.99 -0.41 10.49
N TYR A 46 -4.65 -1.00 9.48
CA TYR A 46 -3.96 -1.97 8.62
C TYR A 46 -2.99 -1.32 7.62
N SER A 47 -3.09 0.00 7.38
CA SER A 47 -2.30 0.72 6.37
C SER A 47 -0.78 0.56 6.54
N ALA A 48 -0.30 0.56 7.79
CA ALA A 48 1.11 0.36 8.11
C ALA A 48 1.59 -1.06 7.76
N PHE A 49 0.77 -2.07 8.07
CA PHE A 49 1.05 -3.47 7.74
C PHE A 49 1.12 -3.67 6.22
N MET A 50 0.16 -3.10 5.49
CA MET A 50 0.11 -3.15 4.02
C MET A 50 1.36 -2.54 3.38
N THR A 51 1.82 -1.40 3.90
CA THR A 51 3.01 -0.69 3.41
C THR A 51 4.29 -1.51 3.61
N LEU A 52 4.44 -2.14 4.78
CA LEU A 52 5.58 -3.00 5.08
C LEU A 52 5.60 -4.23 4.17
N THR A 53 4.49 -4.95 4.09
CA THR A 53 4.35 -6.15 3.26
C THR A 53 4.60 -5.86 1.77
N PHE A 54 4.12 -4.72 1.28
CA PHE A 54 4.39 -4.30 -0.09
C PHE A 54 5.85 -4.04 -0.35
N SER A 55 6.51 -3.31 0.54
CA SER A 55 7.92 -2.93 0.37
C SER A 55 8.81 -4.18 0.40
N THR A 56 8.56 -5.11 1.32
CA THR A 56 9.32 -6.36 1.42
C THR A 56 9.09 -7.27 0.21
N LEU A 57 7.83 -7.42 -0.22
CA LEU A 57 7.51 -8.22 -1.41
C LEU A 57 8.11 -7.60 -2.67
N LEU A 58 8.03 -6.29 -2.83
CA LEU A 58 8.60 -5.59 -4.00
C LEU A 58 10.11 -5.79 -4.09
N ILE A 59 10.84 -5.64 -2.98
CA ILE A 59 12.29 -5.90 -2.94
C ILE A 59 12.59 -7.36 -3.33
N TRP A 60 11.81 -8.30 -2.78
CA TRP A 60 11.95 -9.72 -3.10
C TRP A 60 11.72 -10.00 -4.60
N VAL A 61 10.65 -9.45 -5.18
CA VAL A 61 10.34 -9.62 -6.61
C VAL A 61 11.41 -8.96 -7.49
N ILE A 62 11.85 -7.75 -7.18
CA ILE A 62 12.91 -7.07 -7.94
C ILE A 62 14.20 -7.89 -7.91
N ASN A 63 14.60 -8.40 -6.74
CA ASN A 63 15.79 -9.26 -6.63
C ASN A 63 15.68 -10.52 -7.49
N LYS A 64 14.48 -11.07 -7.65
CA LYS A 64 14.22 -12.22 -8.51
C LYS A 64 14.21 -11.86 -10.00
N MET A 65 13.73 -10.67 -10.38
CA MET A 65 13.53 -10.26 -11.77
C MET A 65 14.56 -9.27 -12.33
N LYS A 66 15.58 -8.89 -11.55
CA LYS A 66 16.60 -7.90 -11.96
C LYS A 66 17.39 -8.23 -13.23
N CYS A 67 17.45 -9.49 -13.63
CA CYS A 67 18.11 -9.96 -14.86
C CYS A 67 17.14 -10.39 -15.97
N HIS A 68 15.83 -10.17 -15.78
CA HIS A 68 14.82 -10.42 -16.82
C HIS A 68 14.79 -9.24 -17.81
N ASP A 69 14.25 -9.43 -19.01
CA ASP A 69 14.15 -8.38 -20.03
C ASP A 69 13.32 -7.16 -19.57
N HIS A 70 12.42 -7.34 -18.60
CA HIS A 70 11.47 -6.31 -18.14
C HIS A 70 11.38 -6.22 -16.60
N PRO A 71 12.44 -5.77 -15.90
CA PRO A 71 12.50 -5.77 -14.44
C PRO A 71 11.48 -4.80 -13.79
N TYR A 72 10.97 -3.82 -14.54
CA TYR A 72 9.91 -2.90 -14.09
C TYR A 72 8.56 -3.59 -13.84
N MET A 73 8.32 -4.78 -14.41
CA MET A 73 7.11 -5.56 -14.12
C MET A 73 7.07 -6.11 -12.69
N ALA A 74 8.15 -5.94 -11.91
CA ALA A 74 8.25 -6.35 -10.51
C ALA A 74 7.23 -5.71 -9.57
N ILE A 75 6.64 -4.60 -10.00
CA ILE A 75 5.57 -3.92 -9.27
C ILE A 75 4.23 -4.67 -9.33
N LEU A 76 3.99 -5.50 -10.36
CA LEU A 76 2.68 -6.12 -10.59
C LEU A 76 2.28 -7.10 -9.47
N PRO A 77 3.12 -8.08 -9.08
CA PRO A 77 2.74 -9.01 -8.00
C PRO A 77 2.38 -8.32 -6.67
N PRO A 78 3.18 -7.37 -6.12
CA PRO A 78 2.84 -6.70 -4.88
C PRO A 78 1.62 -5.79 -5.00
N LEU A 79 1.38 -5.15 -6.16
CA LEU A 79 0.16 -4.37 -6.38
C LEU A 79 -1.10 -5.24 -6.41
N LEU A 80 -1.06 -6.38 -7.10
CA LEU A 80 -2.18 -7.31 -7.17
C LEU A 80 -2.51 -7.90 -5.80
N MET A 81 -1.49 -8.35 -5.08
CA MET A 81 -1.65 -8.85 -3.71
C MET A 81 -2.25 -7.78 -2.80
N GLN A 82 -1.69 -6.56 -2.78
CA GLN A 82 -2.23 -5.47 -1.95
C GLN A 82 -3.68 -5.14 -2.30
N SER A 83 -3.98 -4.98 -3.58
CA SER A 83 -5.33 -4.61 -4.04
C SER A 83 -6.35 -5.68 -3.65
N SER A 84 -5.99 -6.96 -3.79
CA SER A 84 -6.85 -8.07 -3.38
C SER A 84 -7.10 -8.10 -1.87
N MET A 85 -6.07 -7.81 -1.05
CA MET A 85 -6.17 -7.83 0.40
C MET A 85 -7.01 -6.65 0.92
N VAL A 86 -6.82 -5.44 0.38
CA VAL A 86 -7.62 -4.26 0.72
C VAL A 86 -9.08 -4.45 0.34
N TYR A 87 -9.33 -5.03 -0.84
CA TYR A 87 -10.68 -5.38 -1.28
C TYR A 87 -11.32 -6.38 -0.32
N LEU A 88 -10.64 -7.47 0.01
CA LEU A 88 -11.14 -8.52 0.90
C LEU A 88 -11.46 -7.99 2.30
N ILE A 89 -10.57 -7.20 2.91
CA ILE A 89 -10.81 -6.62 4.24
C ILE A 89 -12.07 -5.74 4.23
N ASN A 90 -12.26 -4.93 3.19
CA ASN A 90 -13.43 -4.06 3.08
C ASN A 90 -14.72 -4.82 2.79
N VAL A 91 -14.67 -5.92 2.03
CA VAL A 91 -15.82 -6.82 1.83
C VAL A 91 -16.21 -7.50 3.15
N LEU A 92 -15.23 -8.07 3.87
CA LEU A 92 -15.46 -8.73 5.16
C LEU A 92 -15.97 -7.75 6.22
N ASN A 93 -15.57 -6.48 6.12
CA ASN A 93 -16.04 -5.42 7.01
C ASN A 93 -17.38 -4.80 6.60
N GLN A 94 -18.00 -5.28 5.50
CA GLN A 94 -19.26 -4.77 4.98
C GLN A 94 -19.23 -3.25 4.74
N THR A 95 -18.10 -2.74 4.21
CA THR A 95 -17.92 -1.31 3.96
C THR A 95 -18.94 -0.80 2.93
N PRO A 96 -19.81 0.17 3.27
CA PRO A 96 -20.90 0.62 2.41
C PRO A 96 -20.44 1.13 1.03
N ASN A 97 -19.39 1.95 1.01
CA ASN A 97 -18.87 2.56 -0.19
C ASN A 97 -17.46 2.05 -0.49
N LEU A 98 -17.39 0.78 -0.92
CA LEU A 98 -16.15 0.03 -1.05
C LEU A 98 -15.17 0.68 -2.04
N LEU A 99 -15.60 0.98 -3.27
CA LEU A 99 -14.72 1.52 -4.30
C LEU A 99 -14.09 2.86 -3.88
N LEU A 100 -14.92 3.78 -3.37
CA LEU A 100 -14.46 5.11 -2.95
C LEU A 100 -13.53 5.03 -1.74
N THR A 101 -13.72 4.03 -0.87
CA THR A 101 -12.85 3.78 0.29
C THR A 101 -11.46 3.31 -0.13
N ILE A 102 -11.37 2.41 -1.11
CA ILE A 102 -10.09 1.77 -1.48
C ILE A 102 -9.30 2.55 -2.56
N MET A 103 -9.97 3.40 -3.34
CA MET A 103 -9.38 4.12 -4.47
C MET A 103 -8.09 4.90 -4.14
N PRO A 104 -8.05 5.77 -3.10
CA PRO A 104 -6.85 6.55 -2.82
C PRO A 104 -5.68 5.65 -2.43
N SER A 105 -5.92 4.60 -1.65
CA SER A 105 -4.88 3.67 -1.21
C SER A 105 -4.22 2.97 -2.40
N ILE A 106 -5.02 2.48 -3.36
CA ILE A 106 -4.50 1.84 -4.58
C ILE A 106 -3.73 2.85 -5.43
N PHE A 107 -4.27 4.06 -5.62
CA PHE A 107 -3.65 5.10 -6.42
C PHE A 107 -2.28 5.53 -5.87
N PHE A 108 -2.20 5.88 -4.59
CA PHE A 108 -0.94 6.28 -3.96
C PHE A 108 0.07 5.15 -3.92
N THR A 109 -0.38 3.91 -3.71
CA THR A 109 0.50 2.73 -3.73
C THR A 109 1.07 2.47 -5.12
N ALA A 110 0.28 2.62 -6.19
CA ALA A 110 0.74 2.46 -7.56
C ALA A 110 1.83 3.50 -7.91
N ILE A 111 1.61 4.77 -7.55
CA ILE A 111 2.61 5.83 -7.76
C ILE A 111 3.88 5.55 -6.95
N TYR A 112 3.74 5.27 -5.65
CA TYR A 112 4.86 4.98 -4.78
C TYR A 112 5.67 3.78 -5.29
N GLY A 113 4.98 2.69 -5.63
CA GLY A 113 5.61 1.47 -6.16
C GLY A 113 6.37 1.72 -7.45
N ALA A 114 5.83 2.54 -8.36
CA ALA A 114 6.49 2.85 -9.62
C ALA A 114 7.79 3.62 -9.36
N ILE A 115 7.71 4.72 -8.60
CA ILE A 115 8.87 5.54 -8.23
C ILE A 115 9.92 4.71 -7.50
N PHE A 116 9.49 3.87 -6.54
CA PHE A 116 10.38 3.04 -5.75
C PHE A 116 11.09 1.98 -6.61
N THR A 117 10.37 1.33 -7.53
CA THR A 117 10.94 0.37 -8.48
C THR A 117 11.98 1.04 -9.38
N PHE A 118 11.66 2.20 -9.98
CA PHE A 118 12.61 2.96 -10.80
C PHE A 118 13.84 3.41 -10.00
N THR A 119 13.65 3.76 -8.73
CA THR A 119 14.75 4.17 -7.85
C THR A 119 15.65 2.98 -7.49
N LEU A 120 15.08 1.81 -7.21
CA LEU A 120 15.84 0.60 -6.91
C LEU A 120 16.64 0.11 -8.12
N LEU A 121 16.04 0.08 -9.31
CA LEU A 121 16.71 -0.38 -10.54
C LEU A 121 17.88 0.51 -10.96
N LYS A 122 17.96 1.76 -10.49
CA LYS A 122 19.12 2.64 -10.70
C LYS A 122 20.31 2.32 -9.79
N LYS A 123 20.11 1.53 -8.72
CA LYS A 123 21.19 1.17 -7.80
C LYS A 123 21.99 -0.03 -8.35
N PRO A 124 23.33 -0.03 -8.21
CA PRO A 124 24.17 -1.10 -8.73
C PRO A 124 23.84 -2.49 -8.13
N GLU A 125 23.37 -2.53 -6.88
CA GLU A 125 22.94 -3.77 -6.19
C GLU A 125 21.79 -4.52 -6.92
N TYR A 126 20.94 -3.75 -7.62
CA TYR A 126 19.76 -4.25 -8.32
C TYR A 126 19.93 -4.22 -9.84
N GLN A 127 21.13 -3.90 -10.31
CA GLN A 127 21.52 -4.12 -11.71
C GLN A 127 21.95 -5.58 -11.87
N CYS A 128 21.68 -6.15 -13.03
CA CYS A 128 22.23 -7.46 -13.35
C CYS A 128 23.75 -7.32 -13.46
N ASP A 129 24.50 -8.10 -12.68
CA ASP A 129 25.96 -8.03 -12.68
C ASP A 129 26.46 -8.52 -14.05
N SER A 130 27.00 -7.62 -14.86
CA SER A 130 27.48 -7.91 -16.22
C SER A 130 28.70 -8.84 -16.27
N LYS A 131 29.14 -9.39 -15.12
CA LYS A 131 30.37 -10.19 -14.97
C LYS A 131 30.18 -11.72 -14.91
N VAL A 132 29.06 -12.25 -15.38
CA VAL A 132 28.92 -13.68 -15.66
C VAL A 132 28.41 -13.86 -17.09
N LYS A 133 29.30 -13.67 -18.04
CA LYS A 133 29.20 -14.20 -19.39
C LYS A 133 30.52 -14.87 -19.74
#